data_AF-A0A8T5RWR4-F1
#
_entry.id   AF-A0A8T5RWR4-F1
#
_cell.length_a   1.000
_cell.length_b   1.000
_cell.length_c   1.000
_cell.angle_alpha   90.00
_cell.angle_beta   90.00
_cell.angle_gamma   90.00
#
_symmetry.space_group_name_H-M   'P 1'
#
loop_
_entity.id
_entity.type
_entity.pdbx_description
1 polymer ?
#
loop_
_entity_poly.entity_id
_entity_poly.type
_entity_poly.pdbx_seq_one_letter_code
_entity_poly.pdbx_strand_id
1 'polypeptide(L)' 'MPDKFSIENTLGDLLADPVSEAFLKSLPGMAAMIESPQAQMAMGFSLRQIQEYAESMNPGQFTKEMLEEMDKGLKAL' A
#
# COMPACT_ATOMS: atom_id res chain seq x y z
N MET A 1 2.76 -20.10 -8.31
CA MET A 1 3.29 -19.82 -6.95
C MET A 1 2.31 -18.86 -6.32
N PRO A 2 2.00 -18.96 -5.01
CA PRO A 2 1.25 -17.89 -4.36
C PRO A 2 2.02 -16.57 -4.55
N ASP A 3 1.31 -15.48 -4.82
CA ASP A 3 1.91 -14.17 -5.03
C ASP A 3 2.73 -13.79 -3.78
N LYS A 4 3.98 -13.35 -3.98
CA LYS A 4 4.88 -12.99 -2.88
C LYS A 4 4.41 -11.72 -2.16
N PHE A 5 3.87 -10.77 -2.94
CA PHE A 5 3.34 -9.51 -2.46
C PHE A 5 1.93 -9.27 -3.00
N SER A 6 1.07 -8.68 -2.18
CA SER A 6 -0.31 -8.32 -2.52
C SER A 6 -0.80 -7.23 -1.59
N ILE A 7 -1.97 -6.67 -1.89
CA ILE A 7 -2.65 -5.70 -1.00
C ILE A 7 -3.12 -6.29 0.33
N GLU A 8 -3.06 -7.61 0.50
CA GLU A 8 -3.39 -8.30 1.75
C GLU A 8 -2.20 -8.33 2.73
N ASN A 9 -0.99 -8.07 2.25
CA ASN A 9 0.18 -7.89 3.11
C ASN A 9 0.07 -6.57 3.88
N THR A 10 0.64 -6.55 5.09
CA THR A 10 0.72 -5.30 5.86
C THR A 10 1.65 -4.31 5.18
N LEU A 11 1.42 -3.00 5.40
CA LEU A 11 2.34 -1.97 4.94
C LEU A 11 3.75 -2.23 5.49
N GLY A 12 3.87 -2.71 6.73
CA GLY A 12 5.16 -3.07 7.32
C GLY A 12 5.87 -4.22 6.61
N ASP A 13 5.16 -5.29 6.26
CA ASP A 13 5.73 -6.42 5.52
C ASP A 13 6.25 -5.98 4.15
N LEU A 14 5.48 -5.14 3.45
CA LEU A 14 5.86 -4.61 2.13
C LEU A 14 7.04 -3.66 2.19
N LEU A 15 7.20 -2.89 3.27
CA LEU A 15 8.33 -1.97 3.44
C LEU A 15 9.59 -2.68 3.98
N ALA A 16 9.45 -3.88 4.55
CA ALA A 16 10.58 -4.67 5.02
C ALA A 16 11.35 -5.35 3.87
N ASP A 17 10.70 -5.57 2.72
CA ASP A 17 11.36 -6.09 1.52
C ASP A 17 11.72 -4.95 0.56
N PRO A 18 13.00 -4.83 0.14
CA PRO A 18 13.48 -3.70 -0.65
C PRO A 18 12.85 -3.63 -2.05
N VAL A 19 12.37 -4.75 -2.61
CA VAL A 19 11.75 -4.79 -3.94
C VAL A 19 10.36 -4.15 -3.89
N SER A 20 9.54 -4.57 -2.92
CA SER A 20 8.21 -3.98 -2.72
C SER A 20 8.29 -2.55 -2.19
N GLU A 21 9.26 -2.23 -1.33
CA GLU A 21 9.50 -0.86 -0.87
C GLU A 21 9.80 0.08 -2.03
N ALA A 22 10.72 -0.31 -2.92
CA ALA A 22 11.09 0.48 -4.10
C ALA A 22 9.89 0.68 -5.04
N PHE A 23 9.09 -0.38 -5.27
CA PHE A 23 7.86 -0.27 -6.05
C PHE A 23 6.88 0.73 -5.42
N LEU A 24 6.56 0.59 -4.13
CA LEU A 24 5.61 1.47 -3.46
C LEU A 24 6.07 2.94 -3.48
N LYS A 25 7.37 3.20 -3.28
CA LYS A 25 7.94 4.56 -3.37
C LYS A 25 7.96 5.13 -4.78
N SER A 26 7.90 4.28 -5.82
CA SER A 26 7.81 4.73 -7.21
C SER A 26 6.42 5.23 -7.59
N LEU A 27 5.39 4.87 -6.82
CA LEU A 27 4.01 5.28 -7.08
C LEU A 27 3.82 6.77 -6.74
N PRO A 28 3.11 7.55 -7.58
CA PRO A 28 2.86 8.97 -7.32
C PRO A 28 2.25 9.21 -5.94
N GLY A 29 2.88 10.07 -5.13
CA GLY A 29 2.38 10.45 -3.80
C GLY A 29 2.61 9.42 -2.69
N MET A 30 2.97 8.18 -3.00
CA MET A 30 3.14 7.13 -1.99
C MET A 30 4.41 7.29 -1.16
N ALA A 31 5.52 7.78 -1.73
CA ALA A 31 6.73 8.04 -0.97
C ALA A 31 6.48 9.01 0.21
N ALA A 32 5.80 10.14 -0.07
CA ALA A 32 5.43 11.10 0.97
C ALA A 32 4.40 10.53 1.97
N MET A 33 3.49 9.67 1.51
CA MET A 33 2.55 8.98 2.39
C MET A 33 3.28 8.03 3.35
N ILE A 34 4.20 7.20 2.84
CA ILE A 34 4.97 6.21 3.60
C ILE A 34 5.86 6.87 4.66
N GLU A 35 6.40 8.05 4.36
CA GLU A 35 7.22 8.83 5.29
C GLU A 35 6.40 9.60 6.32
N SER A 36 5.07 9.62 6.20
CA SER A 36 4.20 10.36 7.12
C SER A 36 4.07 9.66 8.49
N PRO A 37 3.82 10.41 9.58
CA PRO A 37 3.50 9.81 10.87
C PRO A 37 2.29 8.87 10.84
N GLN A 38 1.33 9.13 9.94
CA GLN A 38 0.16 8.29 9.74
C GLN A 38 0.53 6.92 9.17
N ALA A 39 1.54 6.85 8.30
CA ALA A 39 2.04 5.57 7.80
C ALA A 39 2.68 4.72 8.89
N GLN A 40 3.35 5.33 9.88
CA GLN A 40 3.89 4.58 11.03
C GLN A 40 2.80 3.85 11.82
N MET A 41 1.62 4.47 11.98
CA MET A 41 0.46 3.83 12.60
C MET A 41 -0.18 2.79 11.68
N ALA A 42 -0.08 2.98 10.37
CA ALA A 42 -0.61 2.08 9.35
C ALA A 42 0.25 0.83 9.12
N MET A 43 1.46 0.75 9.67
CA MET A 43 2.41 -0.37 9.45
C MET A 43 1.83 -1.75 9.75
N GLY A 44 0.93 -1.86 10.73
CA GLY A 44 0.28 -3.11 11.11
C GLY A 44 -0.97 -3.46 10.30
N PHE A 45 -1.38 -2.60 9.37
CA PHE A 45 -2.59 -2.78 8.57
C PHE A 45 -2.25 -3.16 7.13
N SER A 46 -3.11 -3.95 6.49
CA SER A 46 -2.98 -4.24 5.07
C SER A 46 -3.31 -3.02 4.21
N LEU A 47 -2.80 -2.97 2.98
CA LEU A 47 -3.13 -1.89 2.04
C LEU A 47 -4.64 -1.81 1.78
N ARG A 48 -5.34 -2.96 1.78
CA ARG A 48 -6.81 -3.00 1.72
C ARG A 48 -7.45 -2.28 2.91
N GLN A 49 -7.01 -2.58 4.14
CA GLN A 49 -7.54 -1.94 5.34
C GLN A 49 -7.27 -0.43 5.35
N ILE A 50 -6.07 -0.03 4.92
CA ILE A 50 -5.69 1.39 4.79
C ILE A 50 -6.59 2.09 3.77
N GLN A 51 -6.87 1.46 2.64
CA GLN A 51 -7.77 1.99 1.62
C GLN A 51 -9.19 2.16 2.14
N GLU A 52 -9.76 1.14 2.77
CA GLU A 52 -11.12 1.20 3.32
C GLU A 52 -11.26 2.31 4.36
N TYR A 53 -10.25 2.45 5.22
CA TYR A 53 -10.21 3.54 6.20
C TYR A 53 -10.08 4.92 5.53
N ALA A 54 -9.15 5.07 4.57
CA ALA A 54 -8.95 6.32 3.84
C ALA A 54 -10.22 6.76 3.10
N GLU A 55 -10.89 5.83 2.41
CA GLU A 55 -12.14 6.09 1.69
C GLU A 55 -13.29 6.45 2.66
N SER A 56 -13.30 5.89 3.88
CA SER A 56 -14.30 6.27 4.89
C SER A 56 -14.09 7.67 5.47
N MET A 57 -12.84 8.14 5.55
CA MET A 57 -12.47 9.43 6.13
C MET A 57 -12.48 10.55 5.10
N ASN A 58 -11.96 10.27 3.90
CA ASN A 58 -11.86 11.20 2.79
C ASN A 58 -12.09 10.46 1.46
N PRO A 59 -13.36 10.27 1.07
CA PRO A 59 -13.73 9.54 -0.15
C PRO A 59 -13.00 10.07 -1.39
N GLY A 60 -12.48 9.18 -2.23
CA GLY A 60 -11.78 9.54 -3.46
C GLY A 60 -10.28 9.81 -3.31
N GLN A 61 -9.75 9.89 -2.08
CA GLN A 61 -8.31 10.11 -1.84
C GLN A 61 -7.48 8.84 -2.13
N PHE A 62 -8.01 7.66 -1.81
CA PHE A 62 -7.40 6.37 -2.11
C PHE A 62 -8.51 5.44 -2.58
N THR A 63 -8.75 5.41 -3.88
CA THR A 63 -9.88 4.67 -4.44
C THR A 63 -9.61 3.18 -4.54
N LYS A 64 -10.67 2.40 -4.76
CA LYS A 64 -10.55 0.96 -5.01
C LYS A 64 -9.79 0.67 -6.30
N GLU A 65 -9.98 1.46 -7.36
CA GLU A 65 -9.23 1.26 -8.60
C GLU A 65 -7.73 1.46 -8.38
N MET A 66 -7.33 2.46 -7.59
CA MET A 66 -5.93 2.67 -7.24
C MET A 66 -5.35 1.46 -6.48
N LEU A 67 -6.13 0.87 -5.57
CA LEU A 67 -5.73 -0.31 -4.83
C LEU A 67 -5.61 -1.55 -5.74
N GLU A 68 -6.52 -1.73 -6.69
CA GLU A 68 -6.48 -2.83 -7.66
C GLU A 68 -5.28 -2.74 -8.60
N GLU A 69 -4.95 -1.54 -9.10
CA GLU A 69 -3.74 -1.34 -9.91
C GLU A 69 -2.46 -1.56 -9.08
N MET A 70 -2.47 -1.17 -7.80
CA MET A 70 -1.38 -1.45 -6.88
C MET A 70 -1.20 -2.95 -6.63
N ASP A 71 -2.31 -3.70 -6.48
CA ASP A 71 -2.27 -5.15 -6.31
C ASP A 71 -1.68 -5.86 -7.53
N LYS A 72 -2.08 -5.44 -8.74
CA LYS A 72 -1.48 -5.97 -9.99
C LYS A 72 0.02 -5.71 -10.04
N GLY A 73 0.46 -4.51 -9.66
CA GLY A 73 1.87 -4.14 -9.63
C GLY A 73 2.66 -4.97 -8.60
N LEU A 74 2.13 -5.12 -7.38
CA LEU A 74 2.76 -5.93 -6.33
C LEU A 74 2.90 -7.40 -6.71
N LYS A 75 1.86 -7.98 -7.31
CA LYS A 75 1.86 -9.39 -7.74
C LYS A 75 2.82 -9.67 -8.90
N ALA A 76 3.27 -8.62 -9.60
CA ALA A 76 4.22 -8.74 -10.70
C ALA A 76 5.71 -8.68 -10.25
N LEU A 77 5.97 -8.44 -8.95
CA LEU A 77 7.31 -8.40 -8.35
C LEU A 77 7.77 -9.79 -7.87
#